data_AF-A0AAD9PXN1-F1
#
_entry.id   AF-A0AAD9PXN1-F1
#
_cell.length_a   1.000
_cell.length_b   1.000
_cell.length_c   1.000
_cell.angle_alpha   90.00
_cell.angle_beta   90.00
_cell.angle_gamma   90.00
#
_symmetry.space_group_name_H-M   'P 1'
#
loop_
_entity.id
_entity.type
_entity.pdbx_description
1 polymer ?
#
loop_
_entity_poly.entity_id
_entity_poly.type
_entity_poly.pdbx_seq_one_letter_code
_entity_poly.pdbx_strand_id
1 'polypeptide(L)'
;MRKADLNIICKWIIESWNDIPSELISKSFRECCITNALDGTEDGDIWQEDDDCDPFNDEDSGDDLYYAEELDREAAEIDEDEYDRLFGESDNEEFDGF
;
A
#
# COMPACT_ATOMS: atom_id res chain seq x y z
N MET A 1 18.30 21.35 7.76
CA MET A 1 18.28 20.75 6.41
C MET A 1 17.46 21.66 5.50
N ARG A 2 17.96 22.11 4.35
CA ARG A 2 17.14 22.92 3.43
C ARG A 2 16.31 21.97 2.57
N LYS A 3 15.02 22.27 2.41
CA LYS A 3 14.14 21.53 1.50
C LYS A 3 14.59 21.78 0.06
N ALA A 4 14.65 20.73 -0.74
CA ALA A 4 14.89 20.86 -2.18
C ALA A 4 13.76 21.68 -2.83
N ASP A 5 14.08 22.41 -3.90
CA ASP A 5 13.09 23.15 -4.66
C ASP A 5 12.09 22.19 -5.30
N LEU A 6 10.83 22.62 -5.44
CA LEU A 6 9.77 21.80 -6.03
C LEU A 6 10.14 21.32 -7.44
N ASN A 7 10.77 22.19 -8.25
CA ASN A 7 11.17 21.84 -9.61
C ASN A 7 12.22 20.72 -9.62
N ILE A 8 13.11 20.71 -8.64
CA ILE A 8 14.14 19.68 -8.50
C ILE A 8 13.49 18.35 -8.14
N ILE A 9 12.55 18.36 -7.20
CA ILE A 9 11.81 17.16 -6.80
C ILE A 9 11.00 16.60 -7.98
N CYS A 10 10.26 17.45 -8.69
CA CYS A 10 9.48 17.02 -9.86
C CYS A 10 10.38 16.43 -10.95
N LYS A 11 11.56 17.03 -11.17
CA LYS A 11 12.54 16.51 -12.13
C LYS A 11 13.00 15.11 -11.74
N TRP A 12 13.36 14.89 -10.48
CA TRP A 12 13.75 13.56 -9.99
C TRP A 12 12.64 12.54 -10.16
N ILE A 13 11.39 12.89 -9.83
CA ILE A 13 10.25 11.98 -10.01
C ILE A 13 10.08 11.59 -11.48
N ILE A 14 10.16 12.55 -12.40
CA ILE A 14 10.00 12.29 -13.85
C ILE A 14 11.15 11.43 -14.37
N GLU A 15 12.39 11.76 -14.02
CA GLU A 15 13.57 10.99 -14.43
C GLU A 15 13.49 9.56 -13.90
N SER A 16 13.24 9.38 -12.60
CA SER A 16 13.10 8.06 -12.00
C SER A 16 11.95 7.25 -12.60
N TRP A 17 10.80 7.88 -12.87
CA TRP A 17 9.67 7.18 -13.49
C TRP A 17 9.98 6.71 -14.90
N ASN A 18 10.69 7.51 -15.70
CA ASN A 18 11.07 7.16 -17.06
C ASN A 18 12.17 6.09 -17.13
N ASP A 19 12.96 5.93 -16.08
CA ASP A 19 14.01 4.91 -15.99
C ASP A 19 13.45 3.51 -15.71
N ILE A 20 12.16 3.39 -15.34
CA ILE A 20 11.52 2.09 -15.06
C ILE A 20 11.12 1.41 -16.37
N PRO A 21 11.61 0.19 -16.66
CA PRO A 21 11.17 -0.60 -17.82
C PRO A 21 9.66 -0.91 -17.78
N SER A 22 8.99 -0.77 -18.92
CA SER A 22 7.55 -1.09 -19.05
C SER A 22 7.19 -2.52 -18.68
N GLU A 23 8.13 -3.46 -18.83
CA GLU A 23 7.96 -4.85 -18.43
C GLU A 23 7.86 -4.99 -16.91
N LEU A 24 8.66 -4.25 -16.14
CA LEU A 24 8.56 -4.25 -14.67
C LEU A 24 7.25 -3.63 -14.20
N ILE A 25 6.81 -2.55 -14.87
CA ILE A 25 5.51 -1.94 -14.61
C ILE A 25 4.39 -2.96 -14.87
N SER A 26 4.42 -3.63 -16.03
CA SER A 26 3.40 -4.62 -16.39
C SER A 26 3.42 -5.84 -15.45
N LYS A 27 4.60 -6.29 -15.03
CA LYS A 27 4.77 -7.40 -14.06
C LYS A 27 4.18 -7.03 -12.70
N SER A 28 4.46 -5.83 -12.17
CA SER A 28 3.95 -5.42 -10.85
C SER A 28 2.43 -5.23 -10.83
N PHE A 29 1.85 -4.68 -11.92
CA PHE A 29 0.40 -4.60 -12.06
C PHE A 29 -0.24 -6.00 -12.07
N ARG A 30 0.39 -6.97 -12.74
CA ARG A 30 -0.05 -8.37 -12.70
C ARG A 30 0.07 -8.95 -11.29
N GLU A 31 1.23 -8.85 -10.63
CA GLU A 31 1.46 -9.37 -9.26
C GLU A 31 0.44 -8.87 -8.24
N CYS A 32 0.00 -7.61 -8.39
CA CYS A 32 -1.01 -7.01 -7.53
C CYS A 32 -2.46 -7.34 -7.94
N CYS A 33 -2.66 -8.25 -8.91
CA CYS A 33 -3.96 -8.55 -9.53
C CYS A 33 -4.68 -7.30 -10.06
N ILE A 34 -3.92 -6.29 -10.50
CA ILE A 34 -4.42 -5.08 -11.14
C ILE A 34 -4.30 -5.29 -12.66
N THR A 35 -5.01 -6.31 -13.16
CA THR A 35 -5.05 -6.64 -14.59
C THR A 35 -6.32 -6.06 -15.21
N ASN A 36 -6.26 -5.69 -16.50
CA ASN A 36 -7.44 -5.18 -17.23
C ASN A 36 -8.44 -6.29 -17.58
N ALA A 37 -7.98 -7.55 -17.55
CA ALA A 37 -8.78 -8.71 -17.86
C ALA A 37 -9.62 -9.13 -16.65
N LEU A 38 -10.90 -8.75 -16.63
CA LEU A 38 -11.87 -9.16 -15.59
C LEU A 38 -12.13 -10.68 -15.53
N ASP A 39 -11.58 -11.46 -16.47
CA ASP A 39 -11.75 -12.90 -16.51
C ASP A 39 -10.71 -13.67 -15.67
N GLY A 40 -9.77 -12.95 -15.03
CA GLY A 40 -8.74 -13.53 -14.15
C GLY A 40 -7.75 -14.44 -14.88
N THR A 41 -7.73 -14.42 -16.21
CA THR A 41 -6.84 -15.29 -17.02
C THR A 41 -5.38 -14.84 -16.97
N GLU A 42 -5.13 -13.58 -16.60
CA GLU A 42 -3.78 -13.02 -16.43
C GLU A 42 -3.22 -13.20 -15.01
N ASP A 43 -4.04 -13.68 -14.06
CA ASP A 43 -3.68 -13.73 -12.63
C ASP A 43 -3.05 -15.06 -12.19
N GLY A 44 -2.97 -16.05 -13.10
CA GLY A 44 -2.63 -17.44 -12.77
C GLY A 44 -1.14 -17.78 -12.63
N ASP A 45 -0.23 -16.96 -13.15
CA ASP A 45 1.18 -17.35 -13.38
C ASP A 45 2.23 -16.49 -12.65
N ILE A 46 1.82 -15.67 -11.66
CA ILE A 46 2.62 -14.50 -11.30
C ILE A 46 3.59 -14.72 -10.12
N TRP A 47 3.43 -15.80 -9.34
CA TRP A 47 4.30 -16.11 -8.19
C TRP A 47 5.44 -17.08 -8.51
N GLN A 48 5.94 -17.10 -9.76
CA GLN A 48 7.25 -17.73 -9.97
C GLN A 48 8.32 -16.76 -9.48
N GLU A 49 8.84 -17.06 -8.30
CA GLU A 49 9.98 -16.40 -7.67
C GLU A 49 11.16 -16.43 -8.65
N ASP A 50 11.35 -15.36 -9.42
CA ASP A 50 12.65 -15.06 -10.00
C ASP A 50 13.53 -14.60 -8.82
N ASP A 51 14.05 -15.57 -8.07
CA ASP A 51 14.91 -15.47 -6.87
C ASP A 51 16.10 -14.50 -7.01
N ASP A 52 16.42 -14.08 -8.24
CA ASP A 52 17.61 -13.31 -8.57
C ASP A 52 17.44 -11.78 -8.40
N CYS A 53 16.26 -11.28 -8.03
CA CYS A 53 15.98 -9.83 -8.01
C CYS A 53 15.46 -9.24 -6.69
N ASP A 54 15.43 -10.01 -5.59
CA ASP A 54 15.10 -9.45 -4.28
C ASP A 54 16.36 -9.06 -3.49
N PRO A 55 16.75 -7.76 -3.45
CA PRO A 55 17.86 -7.29 -2.64
C PRO A 55 17.55 -7.28 -1.13
N PHE A 56 16.34 -7.69 -0.71
CA PHE A 56 15.92 -7.83 0.68
C PHE A 56 15.77 -9.30 1.12
N ASN A 57 16.09 -10.27 0.25
CA ASN A 57 16.17 -11.69 0.59
C ASN A 57 17.47 -12.01 1.38
N ASP A 58 17.79 -11.17 2.36
CA ASP A 58 18.71 -11.55 3.42
C ASP A 58 17.92 -12.43 4.39
N GLU A 59 18.24 -13.72 4.40
CA GLU A 59 17.67 -14.80 5.21
C GLU A 59 17.88 -14.56 6.72
N ASP A 60 17.30 -13.50 7.29
CA ASP A 60 17.15 -13.28 8.73
C ASP A 60 15.67 -13.51 9.10
N SER A 61 15.30 -14.79 9.11
CA SER A 61 14.06 -15.29 9.69
C SER A 61 14.06 -15.08 11.21
N GLY A 62 13.93 -13.82 11.62
CA GLY A 62 13.66 -13.38 12.99
C GLY A 62 12.21 -12.93 13.11
N ASP A 63 11.29 -13.88 12.98
CA ASP A 63 9.88 -13.69 13.32
C ASP A 63 9.75 -13.49 14.85
N ASP A 64 10.06 -12.27 15.31
CA ASP A 64 9.81 -11.82 16.68
C ASP A 64 8.63 -10.84 16.63
N LEU A 65 7.42 -11.40 16.54
CA LEU A 65 6.14 -10.67 16.62
C LEU A 65 5.85 -10.12 18.02
N TYR A 66 6.88 -9.63 18.74
CA TYR A 66 6.74 -9.02 20.06
C TYR A 66 5.78 -7.80 20.05
N TYR A 67 5.56 -7.19 18.89
CA TYR A 67 4.68 -6.02 18.73
C TYR A 67 3.21 -6.35 18.43
N ALA A 68 2.88 -7.57 18.02
CA ALA A 68 1.48 -7.92 17.70
C ALA A 68 0.62 -8.09 18.96
N GLU A 69 1.22 -8.51 20.08
CA GLU A 69 0.51 -8.77 21.33
C GLU A 69 0.17 -7.48 22.12
N GLU A 70 0.87 -6.36 21.86
CA GLU A 70 0.66 -5.10 22.59
C GLU A 70 -0.42 -4.20 21.95
N LEU A 71 -0.68 -4.35 20.65
CA LEU A 71 -1.66 -3.55 19.90
C LEU A 71 -3.13 -3.94 20.16
N ASP A 72 -3.39 -5.16 20.66
CA ASP A 72 -4.76 -5.60 20.98
C ASP A 72 -5.30 -5.00 22.30
N ARG A 73 -4.48 -4.25 23.05
CA ARG A 73 -4.90 -3.59 24.30
C ARG A 73 -5.12 -2.08 24.18
N GLU A 74 -4.81 -1.47 23.04
CA GLU A 74 -5.08 -0.05 22.80
C GLU A 74 -6.03 0.12 21.61
N ALA A 75 -7.20 -0.53 21.68
CA ALA A 75 -8.39 0.14 21.20
C ALA A 75 -8.50 1.41 22.07
N ALA A 76 -7.94 2.52 21.59
CA ALA A 76 -8.16 3.82 22.21
C ALA A 76 -9.67 3.96 22.36
N GLU A 77 -10.15 3.92 23.60
CA GLU A 77 -11.51 4.32 23.95
C GLU A 77 -11.60 5.81 23.63
N ILE A 78 -11.76 6.14 22.35
CA ILE A 78 -12.12 7.49 21.93
C ILE A 78 -13.53 7.71 22.45
N ASP A 79 -13.68 8.71 23.30
CA ASP A 79 -14.98 9.11 23.79
C ASP A 79 -15.83 9.65 22.63
N GLU A 80 -17.15 9.56 22.78
CA GLU A 80 -18.13 10.00 21.78
C GLU A 80 -17.89 11.46 21.34
N ASP A 81 -17.49 12.34 22.28
CA ASP A 81 -17.18 13.74 21.98
C ASP A 81 -15.94 13.90 21.08
N GLU A 82 -14.95 13.01 21.22
CA GLU A 82 -13.74 13.04 20.40
C GLU A 82 -14.02 12.46 19.01
N TYR A 83 -14.85 11.42 18.95
CA TYR A 83 -15.33 10.84 17.70
C TYR A 83 -16.11 11.86 16.86
N ASP A 84 -17.09 12.54 17.46
CA ASP A 84 -17.90 13.55 16.79
C ASP A 84 -17.07 14.75 16.32
N ARG A 85 -16.01 15.12 17.04
CA ARG A 85 -15.06 16.17 16.59
C ARG A 85 -14.23 15.73 15.39
N LEU A 86 -13.87 14.45 15.31
CA LEU A 86 -12.98 13.94 14.26
C LEU A 86 -13.75 13.65 12.98
N PHE A 87 -14.94 13.05 13.09
CA PHE A 87 -15.73 12.54 11.97
C PHE A 87 -17.04 13.30 11.71
N GLY A 88 -17.45 14.19 12.63
CA GLY A 88 -18.75 14.85 12.60
C GLY A 88 -19.85 14.00 13.23
N GLU A 89 -20.98 14.63 13.58
CA GLU A 89 -22.18 13.91 14.02
C GLU A 89 -22.55 12.89 12.96
N SER A 90 -22.61 11.61 13.34
CA SER A 90 -23.08 10.54 12.46
C SER A 90 -24.55 10.78 12.13
N ASP A 91 -24.83 11.33 10.95
CA ASP A 91 -26.20 11.43 10.46
C ASP A 91 -26.72 10.01 10.24
N ASN A 92 -27.69 9.60 11.05
CA ASN A 92 -28.23 8.25 11.06
C ASN A 92 -29.24 8.02 9.92
N GLU A 93 -29.04 8.69 8.79
CA GLU A 93 -29.90 8.58 7.63
C GLU A 93 -29.94 7.11 7.17
N GLU A 94 -31.13 6.53 7.24
CA GLU A 94 -31.45 5.20 6.74
C GLU A 94 -31.11 5.17 5.25
N PHE A 95 -30.05 4.42 4.90
CA PHE A 95 -29.62 4.29 3.52
C PHE A 95 -30.72 3.59 2.72
N ASP A 96 -31.55 4.41 2.06
CA ASP A 96 -32.50 3.97 1.04
C ASP A 96 -31.70 3.54 -0.21
N GLY A 97 -31.22 2.30 -0.18
CA GLY A 97 -30.46 1.69 -1.26
C GLY A 97 -31.17 1.79 -2.61
N PHE A 98 -30.38 1.91 -3.68
CA PHE A 98 -30.84 1.96 -5.08
C PHE A 98 -31.46 0.65 -5.57
#